data_AF-A0A6N1YBB9-F1
#
_entry.id   AF-A0A6N1YBB9-F1
#
_cell.length_a   1.000
_cell.length_b   1.000
_cell.length_c   1.000
_cell.angle_alpha   90.00
_cell.angle_beta   90.00
_cell.angle_gamma   90.00
#
_symmetry.space_group_name_H-M   'P 1'
#
loop_
_entity.id
_entity.type
_entity.pdbx_description
1 polymer ?
#
loop_
_entity_poly.entity_id
_entity_poly.type
_entity_poly.pdbx_seq_one_letter_code
_entity_poly.pdbx_strand_id
1 'polypeptide(L)' 'MSDLIEQEVNKLPDLSTSQCERLKNLMDKIYMMESTQSSSAQSLIEEIMSEMSLVADLWKAVGNQ' A
#
# COMPACT_ATOMS: atom_id res chain seq x y z
N MET A 1 -4.23 -5.97 15.02
CA MET A 1 -3.28 -6.07 13.88
C MET A 1 -3.63 -5.09 12.77
N SER A 2 -4.91 -4.94 12.42
CA SER A 2 -5.41 -3.73 11.74
C SER A 2 -4.94 -2.44 12.47
N ASP A 3 -4.81 -2.51 13.80
CA ASP A 3 -4.25 -1.42 14.63
C ASP A 3 -2.80 -1.02 14.26
N LEU A 4 -1.96 -1.95 13.77
CA LEU A 4 -0.59 -1.65 13.35
C LEU A 4 -0.58 -0.94 12.00
N ILE A 5 -1.38 -1.42 11.04
CA ILE A 5 -1.60 -0.76 9.75
C ILE A 5 -2.17 0.64 9.98
N GLU A 6 -3.12 0.77 10.90
CA GLU A 6 -3.70 2.05 11.27
C GLU A 6 -2.69 3.01 11.89
N GLN A 7 -1.85 2.54 12.81
CA GLN A 7 -0.80 3.34 13.41
C GLN A 7 0.25 3.81 12.39
N GLU A 8 0.64 2.97 11.44
CA GLU A 8 1.60 3.35 10.41
C GLU A 8 1.02 4.33 9.39
N VAL A 9 -0.24 4.14 8.96
CA VAL A 9 -0.91 5.07 8.04
C VAL A 9 -1.09 6.45 8.69
N ASN A 10 -1.41 6.50 9.98
CA ASN A 10 -1.59 7.77 10.71
C ASN A 10 -0.27 8.53 10.95
N LYS A 11 0.91 7.91 10.74
CA LYS A 11 2.22 8.58 10.80
C LYS A 11 2.58 9.30 9.50
N LEU A 12 1.87 9.04 8.41
CA LEU A 12 2.15 9.65 7.12
C LEU A 12 1.60 11.08 7.08
N PRO A 13 2.45 12.11 6.92
CA PRO A 13 1.98 13.48 6.77
C PRO A 13 1.23 13.64 5.44
N ASP A 14 0.31 14.61 5.39
CA ASP A 14 -0.35 15.10 4.17
C ASP A 14 -1.32 14.14 3.45
N LEU A 15 -1.80 13.09 4.12
CA LEU A 15 -2.92 12.30 3.60
C LEU A 15 -4.25 12.81 4.14
N SER A 16 -5.20 13.07 3.24
CA SER A 16 -6.59 13.29 3.62
C SER A 16 -7.18 12.03 4.24
N THR A 17 -8.24 12.19 5.05
CA THR A 17 -8.94 11.05 5.69
C THR A 17 -9.33 9.96 4.69
N SER A 18 -9.78 10.35 3.49
CA SER A 18 -10.15 9.42 2.41
C SER A 18 -8.96 8.65 1.84
N GLN A 19 -7.77 9.26 1.80
CA GLN A 19 -6.54 8.61 1.35
C GLN A 19 -6.03 7.65 2.42
N CYS A 20 -6.12 8.02 3.70
CA CYS A 20 -5.79 7.13 4.80
C CYS A 20 -6.67 5.87 4.83
N GLU A 21 -7.99 6.01 4.68
CA GLU A 21 -8.91 4.86 4.62
C GLU A 21 -8.64 3.94 3.43
N ARG A 22 -8.35 4.51 2.25
CA ARG A 22 -8.02 3.72 1.06
C ARG A 22 -6.69 2.98 1.23
N LEU A 23 -5.71 3.61 1.86
CA LEU A 23 -4.40 3.00 2.13
C LEU A 23 -4.50 1.89 3.18
N LYS A 24 -5.26 2.08 4.27
CA LYS A 24 -5.54 1.03 5.25
C LYS A 24 -6.19 -0.20 4.60
N ASN A 25 -7.23 0.04 3.80
CA ASN A 25 -7.92 -1.03 3.06
C ASN A 25 -7.02 -1.78 2.07
N LEU A 26 -6.07 -1.09 1.43
CA LEU A 26 -5.12 -1.70 0.51
C LEU A 26 -4.13 -2.59 1.27
N MET A 27 -3.58 -2.09 2.37
CA MET A 27 -2.65 -2.84 3.23
C MET A 27 -3.31 -4.09 3.83
N ASP A 28 -4.56 -3.98 4.31
CA ASP A 28 -5.31 -5.13 4.83
C ASP A 28 -5.54 -6.20 3.74
N LYS A 29 -5.78 -5.80 2.49
CA LYS A 29 -5.92 -6.73 1.37
C LYS A 29 -4.60 -7.43 1.03
N ILE A 30 -3.49 -6.70 1.00
CA ILE A 30 -2.16 -7.27 0.77
C ILE A 30 -1.82 -8.29 1.85
N TYR A 31 -2.06 -7.93 3.11
CA TYR A 31 -1.86 -8.83 4.24
C TYR A 31 -2.72 -10.11 4.15
N MET A 32 -3.99 -9.98 3.80
CA MET A 32 -4.87 -11.13 3.60
C MET A 32 -4.38 -12.04 2.46
N MET A 33 -3.85 -11.46 1.38
CA MET A 33 -3.24 -12.23 0.28
C MET A 33 -1.97 -12.96 0.71
N GLU A 34 -1.11 -12.33 1.51
CA GLU A 34 0.08 -13.00 2.10
C GLU A 34 -0.32 -14.12 3.06
N SER A 35 -1.35 -13.91 3.88
CA SER A 35 -1.79 -14.87 4.90
C SER A 35 -2.53 -16.10 4.33
N THR A 36 -2.99 -16.03 3.09
CA THR A 36 -3.74 -17.10 2.40
C THR A 36 -2.87 -17.97 1.48
N GLN A 37 -1.54 -17.83 1.57
CA GLN A 37 -0.47 -18.54 0.84
C GLN A 37 -0.87 -19.89 0.21
N SER A 38 -1.31 -19.81 -1.05
CA SER A 38 -0.93 -20.78 -2.08
C SER A 38 0.12 -20.09 -2.97
N SER A 39 1.13 -20.83 -3.40
CA SER A 39 2.30 -20.34 -4.12
C SER A 39 2.03 -19.54 -5.40
N SER A 40 0.78 -19.50 -5.89
CA SER A 40 0.39 -18.73 -7.08
C SER A 40 0.08 -17.25 -6.82
N ALA A 41 -0.20 -16.84 -5.56
CA ALA A 41 -0.56 -15.45 -5.25
C ALA A 41 0.66 -14.54 -5.02
N GLN A 42 1.84 -15.12 -4.77
CA GLN A 42 3.06 -14.38 -4.44
C GLN A 42 3.57 -13.54 -5.63
N SER A 43 3.48 -14.05 -6.86
CA SER A 43 3.86 -13.26 -8.05
C SER A 43 2.94 -12.07 -8.26
N LEU A 44 1.65 -12.20 -7.92
CA LEU A 44 0.68 -11.12 -8.06
C LEU A 44 0.93 -9.99 -7.06
N ILE A 45 1.35 -10.34 -5.83
CA ILE A 45 1.75 -9.37 -4.81
C ILE A 45 3.01 -8.62 -5.24
N GLU A 46 4.01 -9.33 -5.79
CA GLU A 46 5.23 -8.71 -6.33
C GLU A 46 4.94 -7.74 -7.47
N GLU A 47 4.05 -8.10 -8.41
CA GLU A 47 3.58 -7.22 -9.48
C GLU A 47 2.90 -5.95 -8.93
N ILE A 48 1.99 -6.09 -7.96
CA ILE A 48 1.30 -4.95 -7.34
C ILE A 48 2.31 -4.02 -6.66
N MET A 49 3.27 -4.56 -5.90
CA MET A 49 4.28 -3.76 -5.21
C MET A 49 5.21 -3.04 -6.20
N SER A 50 5.58 -3.69 -7.30
CA SER A 50 6.38 -3.10 -8.38
C SER A 50 5.66 -1.89 -9.01
N GLU A 51 4.38 -2.05 -9.34
CA GLU A 51 3.56 -0.97 -9.90
C GLU A 51 3.39 0.20 -8.91
N MET A 52 3.19 -0.08 -7.61
CA MET A 52 3.12 0.99 -6.61
C MET A 52 4.43 1.78 -6.49
N SER A 53 5.58 1.09 -6.56
CA SER A 53 6.88 1.75 -6.55
C SER A 53 7.04 2.69 -7.76
N LEU A 54 6.65 2.23 -8.95
CA LEU A 54 6.67 3.04 -10.17
C LEU A 54 5.79 4.29 -10.04
N VAL A 55 4.57 4.15 -9.53
CA VAL A 55 3.66 5.29 -9.31
C VAL A 55 4.25 6.29 -8.32
N ALA A 56 4.89 5.82 -7.24
CA ALA A 56 5.52 6.69 -6.26
C ALA A 56 6.70 7.49 -6.86
N ASP A 57 7.50 6.86 -7.72
CA ASP A 57 8.62 7.52 -8.40
C ASP A 57 8.14 8.55 -9.42
N LEU A 58 7.09 8.22 -10.19
CA LEU A 58 6.45 9.16 -11.11
C LEU A 58 5.82 10.35 -10.36
N TRP A 59 5.18 10.11 -9.22
CA TRP A 59 4.60 11.18 -8.39
C TRP A 59 5.67 12.15 -7.90
N LYS A 60 6.82 11.63 -7.43
CA LYS A 60 7.97 12.47 -7.05
C LYS A 60 8.50 13.28 -8.22
N ALA A 61 8.58 12.68 -9.41
CA ALA A 61 9.06 13.37 -10.61
C ALA A 61 8.13 14.52 -11.05
N VAL A 62 6.82 14.36 -10.87
CA VAL A 62 5.82 15.40 -11.18
C VAL A 62 5.78 16.49 -10.08
N GLY A 63 5.97 16.14 -8.81
CA GLY A 63 5.99 17.08 -7.69
C GLY A 63 7.28 17.89 -7.52
N ASN A 64 8.33 17.58 -8.29
CA ASN A 64 9.62 18.28 -8.27
C ASN A 64 9.71 19.38 -9.36
N GLN A 65 8.55 19.93 -9.77
CA GLN A 65 8.43 21.13 -10.61
C GLN A 65 8.19 22.39 -9.78
#